data_AF-A0A1W6C0L0-F1
#
_entry.id   AF-A0A1W6C0L0-F1
#
_cell.length_a   1.000
_cell.length_b   1.000
_cell.length_c   1.000
_cell.angle_alpha   90.00
_cell.angle_beta   90.00
_cell.angle_gamma   90.00
#
_symmetry.space_group_name_H-M   'P 1'
#
loop_
_entity.id
_entity.type
_entity.pdbx_description
1 polymer ?
#
loop_
_entity_poly.entity_id
_entity_poly.type
_entity_poly.pdbx_seq_one_letter_code
_entity_poly.pdbx_strand_id
1 'polypeptide(L)'
;MDDIESSFKALLGRQPSDKEVERLYRVKNALNIRDNDAMWMILMALESYDTLYSKYPALIAGQVDVVIEKQRELIAEIVDAESKKALSTLSSAVAHTSQIVATKVADTARWQAWGWVCVGLIAFGALCLTAGFVLGSGNMPFWALTNRSNNPFEIIVAILMKAPVGWLIPLISSAVVIVTLASNRQLPIKRPSSSALLRSGLFIYIAYTRLYRP
;
A
#
# COMPACT_ATOMS: atom_id res chain seq x y z
N MET A 1 -14.54 51.73 66.41
CA MET A 1 -14.49 50.47 65.66
C MET A 1 -14.42 50.88 64.22
N ASP A 2 -13.23 50.90 63.61
CA ASP A 2 -13.17 51.03 62.17
C ASP A 2 -13.74 49.75 61.57
N ASP A 3 -14.82 49.90 60.85
CA ASP A 3 -15.55 48.82 60.24
C ASP A 3 -14.70 48.23 59.11
N ILE A 4 -14.70 46.91 58.96
CA ILE A 4 -13.93 46.25 57.90
C ILE A 4 -14.41 46.71 56.54
N GLU A 5 -15.72 46.95 56.41
CA GLU A 5 -16.33 47.49 55.20
C GLU A 5 -15.82 48.90 54.85
N SER A 6 -15.59 49.76 55.85
CA SER A 6 -15.09 51.13 55.61
C SER A 6 -13.62 51.12 55.18
N SER A 7 -12.81 50.28 55.83
CA SER A 7 -11.39 50.12 55.52
C SER A 7 -11.18 49.47 54.15
N PHE A 8 -11.98 48.47 53.83
CA PHE A 8 -11.95 47.77 52.55
C PHE A 8 -12.38 48.69 51.40
N LYS A 9 -13.41 49.51 51.61
CA LYS A 9 -13.83 50.54 50.65
C LYS A 9 -12.77 51.63 50.46
N ALA A 10 -12.08 52.04 51.52
CA ALA A 10 -11.00 53.02 51.44
C ALA A 10 -9.77 52.49 50.68
N LEU A 11 -9.42 51.21 50.87
CA LEU A 11 -8.26 50.58 50.22
C LEU A 11 -8.52 50.15 48.78
N LEU A 12 -9.66 49.51 48.52
CA LEU A 12 -9.94 48.81 47.25
C LEU A 12 -11.04 49.49 46.42
N GLY A 13 -11.67 50.54 46.93
CA GLY A 13 -12.70 51.30 46.21
C GLY A 13 -14.02 50.55 45.99
N ARG A 14 -14.19 49.36 46.58
CA ARG A 14 -15.39 48.51 46.47
C ARG A 14 -15.81 47.99 47.85
N GLN A 15 -17.04 47.50 47.96
CA GLN A 15 -17.46 46.75 49.16
C GLN A 15 -16.94 45.31 49.10
N PRO A 16 -16.61 44.72 50.26
CA PRO A 16 -16.24 43.31 50.36
C PRO A 16 -17.47 42.41 50.16
N SER A 17 -17.25 41.21 49.63
CA SER A 17 -18.26 40.15 49.58
C SER A 17 -18.39 39.46 50.95
N ASP A 18 -19.57 38.95 51.30
CA ASP A 18 -19.81 38.22 52.56
C ASP A 18 -18.77 37.11 52.83
N LYS A 19 -18.35 36.40 51.76
CA LYS A 19 -17.32 35.36 51.83
C LYS A 19 -15.92 35.92 52.11
N GLU A 20 -15.61 37.08 51.55
CA GLU A 20 -14.34 37.77 51.79
C GLU A 20 -14.29 38.24 53.25
N VAL A 21 -15.39 38.80 53.76
CA VAL A 21 -15.53 39.23 55.15
C VAL A 21 -15.32 38.07 56.11
N GLU A 22 -15.99 36.93 55.88
CA GLU A 22 -15.87 35.73 56.72
C GLU A 22 -14.42 35.21 56.76
N ARG A 23 -13.76 35.10 55.60
CA ARG A 23 -12.36 34.68 55.51
C ARG A 23 -11.41 35.65 56.19
N LEU A 24 -11.59 36.95 55.97
CA LEU A 24 -10.80 38.00 56.62
C LEU A 24 -10.92 37.91 58.14
N TYR A 25 -12.12 37.78 58.70
CA TYR A 25 -12.30 37.59 60.14
C TYR A 25 -11.66 36.29 60.66
N ARG A 26 -11.74 35.19 59.89
CA ARG A 26 -11.09 33.92 60.26
C ARG A 26 -9.56 34.07 60.33
N VAL A 27 -8.95 34.73 59.34
CA VAL A 27 -7.50 34.98 59.31
C VAL A 27 -7.09 35.96 60.41
N LYS A 28 -7.88 37.01 60.64
CA LYS A 28 -7.69 37.98 61.73
C LYS A 28 -7.61 37.30 63.09
N ASN A 29 -8.57 36.41 63.36
CA ASN A 29 -8.66 35.69 64.62
C ASN A 29 -7.53 34.67 64.77
N ALA A 30 -7.12 34.00 63.69
CA ALA A 30 -6.02 33.05 63.69
C ALA A 30 -4.66 33.72 63.96
N LEU A 31 -4.44 34.93 63.44
CA LEU A 31 -3.20 35.69 63.63
C LEU A 31 -3.26 36.66 64.84
N ASN A 32 -4.40 36.75 65.53
CA ASN A 32 -4.65 37.66 66.65
C ASN A 32 -4.29 39.14 66.34
N ILE A 33 -4.70 39.62 65.16
CA ILE A 33 -4.36 40.96 64.66
C ILE A 33 -5.34 42.00 65.23
N ARG A 34 -4.80 43.15 65.67
CA ARG A 34 -5.58 44.29 66.15
C ARG A 34 -6.19 45.08 65.00
N ASP A 35 -7.32 45.74 65.26
CA ASP A 35 -8.10 46.49 64.25
C ASP A 35 -7.33 47.62 63.55
N ASN A 36 -6.31 48.19 64.21
CA ASN A 36 -5.57 49.37 63.73
C ASN A 36 -4.14 49.02 63.28
N ASP A 37 -3.93 47.80 62.81
CA ASP A 37 -2.62 47.30 62.39
C ASP A 37 -2.42 47.46 60.87
N ALA A 38 -1.23 47.88 60.44
CA ALA A 38 -0.87 47.94 59.02
C ALA A 38 -0.93 46.56 58.34
N MET A 39 -0.72 45.48 59.11
CA MET A 39 -0.88 44.11 58.63
C MET A 39 -2.30 43.82 58.12
N TRP A 40 -3.31 44.48 58.71
CA TRP A 40 -4.70 44.31 58.34
C TRP A 40 -5.00 44.79 56.92
N MET A 41 -4.37 45.90 56.50
CA MET A 41 -4.50 46.44 55.14
C MET A 41 -3.89 45.52 54.09
N ILE A 42 -2.74 44.90 54.42
CA ILE A 42 -2.06 43.95 53.53
C ILE A 42 -2.92 42.69 53.32
N LEU A 43 -3.56 42.19 54.38
CA LEU A 43 -4.45 41.03 54.28
C LEU A 43 -5.68 41.32 53.43
N MET A 44 -6.27 42.52 53.52
CA MET A 44 -7.39 42.90 52.62
C MET A 44 -6.95 42.93 51.16
N ALA A 45 -5.77 43.51 50.88
CA ALA A 45 -5.23 43.51 49.52
C ALA A 45 -5.01 42.09 49.02
N LEU A 46 -4.42 41.21 49.85
CA LEU A 46 -4.16 39.80 49.49
C LEU A 46 -5.45 39.02 49.21
N GLU A 47 -6.46 39.14 50.07
CA GLU A 47 -7.75 38.45 49.86
C GLU A 47 -8.40 38.94 48.56
N SER A 48 -8.33 40.24 48.26
CA SER A 48 -8.82 40.77 46.98
C SER A 48 -8.03 40.26 45.78
N TYR A 49 -6.74 39.96 45.93
CA TYR A 49 -5.95 39.32 44.86
C TYR A 49 -6.33 37.84 44.71
N ASP A 50 -6.55 37.11 45.80
CA ASP A 50 -6.97 35.70 45.76
C ASP A 50 -8.34 35.55 45.07
N THR A 51 -9.31 36.42 45.40
CA THR A 51 -10.63 36.40 44.76
C THR A 51 -10.60 36.84 43.29
N LEU A 52 -9.67 37.70 42.92
CA LEU A 52 -9.47 38.10 41.53
C LEU A 52 -8.83 36.98 40.71
N TYR A 53 -7.74 36.38 41.21
CA TYR A 53 -7.00 35.35 40.49
C TYR A 53 -7.71 34.00 40.44
N SER A 54 -8.55 33.67 41.42
CA SER A 54 -9.32 32.41 41.41
C SER A 54 -10.29 32.27 40.23
N LYS A 55 -10.66 33.38 39.57
CA LYS A 55 -11.58 33.40 38.42
C LYS A 55 -10.89 33.13 37.08
N TYR A 56 -9.59 33.43 36.97
CA TYR A 56 -8.86 33.33 35.70
C TYR A 56 -8.77 31.90 35.14
N PRO A 57 -8.52 30.84 35.93
CA PRO A 57 -8.44 29.48 35.40
C PRO A 57 -9.72 29.07 34.66
N ALA A 58 -10.89 29.41 35.18
CA ALA A 58 -12.17 29.10 34.54
C ALA A 58 -12.38 29.91 33.25
N LEU A 59 -12.00 31.21 33.25
CA LEU A 59 -12.08 32.05 32.06
C LEU A 59 -11.12 31.58 30.96
N ILE A 60 -9.90 31.19 31.32
CA ILE A 60 -8.91 30.65 30.39
C ILE A 60 -9.42 29.33 29.80
N ALA A 61 -9.93 28.41 30.63
CA ALA A 61 -10.48 27.14 30.16
C ALA A 61 -11.61 27.36 29.13
N GLY A 62 -12.57 28.24 29.44
CA GLY A 62 -13.65 28.56 28.50
C GLY A 62 -13.15 29.19 27.20
N GLN A 63 -12.13 30.06 27.26
CA GLN A 63 -11.56 30.66 26.06
C GLN A 63 -10.76 29.66 25.22
N VAL A 64 -10.07 28.70 25.87
CA VAL A 64 -9.36 27.61 25.20
C VAL A 64 -10.33 26.70 24.46
N ASP A 65 -11.46 26.33 25.07
CA ASP A 65 -12.48 25.51 24.41
C ASP A 65 -13.01 26.18 23.14
N VAL A 66 -13.29 27.48 23.19
CA VAL A 66 -13.71 28.28 22.02
C VAL A 66 -12.64 28.32 20.93
N VAL A 67 -11.35 28.42 21.30
CA VAL A 67 -10.25 28.44 20.33
C VAL A 67 -10.05 27.06 19.70
N ILE A 68 -10.16 25.98 20.47
CA ILE A 68 -10.04 24.60 19.96
C ILE A 68 -11.17 24.31 18.97
N GLU A 69 -12.40 24.75 19.26
CA GLU A 69 -13.52 24.51 18.35
C GLU A 69 -13.33 25.26 17.03
N LYS A 70 -12.91 26.53 17.09
CA LYS A 70 -12.53 27.30 15.88
C LYS A 70 -11.37 26.65 15.12
N GLN A 71 -10.37 26.13 15.82
CA GLN A 71 -9.27 25.40 15.18
C GLN A 71 -9.75 24.12 14.50
N ARG A 72 -10.68 23.37 15.09
CA ARG A 72 -11.26 22.17 14.46
C ARG A 72 -11.99 22.51 13.16
N GLU A 73 -12.78 23.59 13.14
CA GLU A 73 -13.45 24.05 11.92
C GLU A 73 -12.44 24.38 10.82
N LEU A 74 -11.38 25.15 11.15
CA LEU A 74 -10.32 25.48 10.20
C LEU A 74 -9.52 24.27 9.73
N ILE A 75 -9.22 23.33 10.64
CA ILE A 75 -8.53 22.09 10.32
C ILE A 75 -9.39 21.23 9.39
N ALA A 76 -10.70 21.14 9.62
CA ALA A 76 -11.60 20.38 8.75
C ALA A 76 -11.59 20.93 7.31
N GLU A 77 -11.63 22.26 7.15
CA GLU A 77 -11.54 22.90 5.83
C GLU A 77 -10.19 22.64 5.13
N ILE A 78 -9.08 22.76 5.88
CA ILE A 78 -7.73 22.50 5.35
C ILE A 78 -7.54 21.03 5.01
N VAL A 79 -8.01 20.11 5.86
CA VAL A 79 -7.93 18.66 5.64
C VAL A 79 -8.72 18.25 4.40
N ASP A 80 -9.88 18.84 4.13
CA ASP A 80 -10.63 18.56 2.90
C ASP A 80 -9.89 19.05 1.65
N ALA A 81 -9.24 20.21 1.70
CA ALA A 81 -8.46 20.73 0.58
C ALA A 81 -7.17 19.92 0.36
N GLU A 82 -6.46 19.57 1.44
CA GLU A 82 -5.21 18.82 1.38
C GLU A 82 -5.44 17.35 1.04
N SER A 83 -6.51 16.72 1.56
CA SER A 83 -6.91 15.36 1.20
C SER A 83 -7.28 15.26 -0.27
N LYS A 84 -8.04 16.22 -0.82
CA LYS A 84 -8.32 16.28 -2.27
C LYS A 84 -7.04 16.38 -3.09
N LYS A 85 -6.09 17.21 -2.67
CA LYS A 85 -4.78 17.33 -3.32
C LYS A 85 -4.01 16.00 -3.27
N ALA A 86 -3.93 15.36 -2.11
CA ALA A 86 -3.28 14.06 -1.92
C ALA A 86 -3.95 12.94 -2.74
N LEU A 87 -5.29 12.94 -2.84
CA LEU A 87 -6.02 12.01 -3.69
C LEU A 87 -5.74 12.25 -5.17
N SER A 88 -5.64 13.51 -5.62
CA SER A 88 -5.30 13.83 -7.01
C SER A 88 -3.87 13.43 -7.38
N THR A 89 -2.90 13.60 -6.48
CA THR A 89 -1.51 13.19 -6.71
C THR A 89 -1.39 11.67 -6.69
N LEU A 90 -2.12 10.99 -5.81
CA LEU A 90 -2.17 9.53 -5.81
C LEU A 90 -2.86 8.99 -7.07
N SER A 91 -3.99 9.58 -7.48
CA SER A 91 -4.73 9.18 -8.68
C SER A 91 -3.89 9.35 -9.95
N SER A 92 -3.16 10.47 -10.08
CA SER A 92 -2.24 10.68 -11.21
C SER A 92 -1.06 9.70 -11.20
N ALA A 93 -0.48 9.41 -10.02
CA ALA A 93 0.57 8.40 -9.90
C ALA A 93 0.09 6.98 -10.24
N VAL A 94 -1.12 6.62 -9.78
CA VAL A 94 -1.77 5.33 -10.10
C VAL A 94 -2.12 5.24 -11.58
N ALA A 95 -2.62 6.32 -12.19
CA ALA A 95 -2.93 6.36 -13.62
C ALA A 95 -1.66 6.19 -14.46
N HIS A 96 -0.57 6.89 -14.12
CA HIS A 96 0.70 6.79 -14.82
C HIS A 96 1.32 5.39 -14.70
N THR A 97 1.34 4.82 -13.48
CA THR A 97 1.83 3.44 -13.27
C THR A 97 0.97 2.42 -14.00
N SER A 98 -0.35 2.60 -14.04
CA SER A 98 -1.26 1.73 -14.80
C SER A 98 -1.01 1.78 -16.30
N GLN A 99 -0.72 2.96 -16.87
CA GLN A 99 -0.36 3.10 -18.28
C GLN A 99 0.97 2.41 -18.61
N ILE A 100 1.98 2.56 -17.75
CA ILE A 100 3.27 1.86 -17.92
C ILE A 100 3.06 0.35 -17.84
N VAL A 101 2.25 -0.14 -16.89
CA VAL A 101 1.97 -1.57 -16.77
C VAL A 101 1.17 -2.07 -17.98
N ALA A 102 0.15 -1.35 -18.43
CA ALA A 102 -0.66 -1.73 -19.58
C ALA A 102 0.15 -1.84 -20.87
N THR A 103 1.03 -0.88 -21.13
CA THR A 103 1.92 -0.90 -22.30
C THR A 103 2.91 -2.07 -22.22
N LYS A 104 3.52 -2.33 -21.05
CA LYS A 104 4.42 -3.48 -20.85
C LYS A 104 3.71 -4.83 -21.03
N VAL A 105 2.47 -4.95 -20.58
CA VAL A 105 1.66 -6.17 -20.77
C VAL A 105 1.27 -6.35 -22.23
N ALA A 106 0.85 -5.29 -22.91
CA ALA A 106 0.49 -5.32 -24.33
C ALA A 106 1.68 -5.72 -25.22
N ASP A 107 2.86 -5.14 -24.98
CA ASP A 107 4.07 -5.49 -25.71
C ASP A 107 4.44 -6.96 -25.49
N THR A 108 4.43 -7.43 -24.23
CA THR A 108 4.73 -8.84 -23.91
C THR A 108 3.76 -9.80 -24.62
N ALA A 109 2.47 -9.49 -24.63
CA ALA A 109 1.46 -10.32 -25.29
C ALA A 109 1.72 -10.43 -26.81
N ARG A 110 2.14 -9.32 -27.44
CA ARG A 110 2.49 -9.30 -28.87
C ARG A 110 3.71 -10.18 -29.16
N TRP A 111 4.77 -10.08 -28.35
CA TRP A 111 5.97 -10.91 -28.49
C TRP A 111 5.67 -12.40 -28.25
N GLN A 112 4.78 -12.73 -27.30
CA GLN A 112 4.34 -14.10 -27.06
C GLN A 112 3.53 -14.67 -28.23
N ALA A 113 2.61 -13.88 -28.81
CA ALA A 113 1.84 -14.28 -29.98
C ALA A 113 2.75 -14.57 -31.18
N TRP A 114 3.75 -13.72 -31.44
CA TRP A 114 4.73 -13.92 -32.51
C TRP A 114 5.60 -15.16 -32.27
N GLY A 115 5.96 -15.44 -31.01
CA GLY A 115 6.67 -16.66 -30.63
C GLY A 115 5.91 -17.94 -31.02
N TRP A 116 4.61 -18.01 -30.73
CA TRP A 116 3.77 -19.15 -31.10
C TRP A 116 3.60 -19.29 -32.62
N VAL A 117 3.48 -18.18 -33.34
CA VAL A 117 3.42 -18.18 -34.81
C VAL A 117 4.71 -18.74 -35.41
N CYS A 118 5.88 -18.33 -34.92
CA CYS A 118 7.17 -18.85 -35.38
C CYS A 118 7.32 -20.36 -35.12
N VAL A 119 6.88 -20.85 -33.96
CA VAL A 119 6.89 -22.29 -33.64
C VAL A 119 6.01 -23.08 -34.62
N GLY A 120 4.80 -22.58 -34.90
CA GLY A 120 3.90 -23.19 -35.88
C GLY A 120 4.48 -23.25 -37.29
N LEU A 121 5.11 -22.16 -37.74
CA LEU A 121 5.74 -22.09 -39.06
C LEU A 121 6.92 -23.08 -39.19
N ILE A 122 7.76 -23.20 -38.16
CA ILE A 122 8.88 -24.14 -38.16
C ILE A 122 8.38 -25.59 -38.17
N ALA A 123 7.35 -25.91 -37.39
CA ALA A 123 6.74 -27.24 -37.38
C ALA A 123 6.12 -27.60 -38.73
N PHE A 124 5.45 -26.64 -39.38
CA PHE A 124 4.90 -26.81 -40.73
C PHE A 124 6.00 -27.02 -41.77
N GLY A 125 7.06 -26.21 -41.76
CA GLY A 125 8.21 -26.38 -42.66
C GLY A 125 8.89 -27.74 -42.50
N ALA A 126 9.03 -28.23 -41.27
CA ALA A 126 9.55 -29.56 -40.98
C ALA A 126 8.68 -30.68 -41.59
N LEU A 127 7.36 -30.54 -41.50
CA LEU A 127 6.40 -31.48 -42.09
C LEU A 127 6.50 -31.48 -43.63
N CYS A 128 6.57 -30.30 -44.26
CA CYS A 128 6.74 -30.23 -45.71
C CYS A 128 8.06 -30.85 -46.20
N LEU A 129 9.18 -30.63 -45.50
CA LEU A 129 10.47 -31.22 -45.86
C LEU A 129 10.47 -32.75 -45.74
N THR A 130 9.83 -33.28 -44.70
CA THR A 130 9.71 -34.74 -44.51
C THR A 130 8.80 -35.37 -45.56
N ALA A 131 7.65 -34.76 -45.86
CA ALA A 131 6.74 -35.23 -46.90
C ALA A 131 7.39 -35.18 -48.30
N GLY A 132 8.09 -34.08 -48.62
CA GLY A 132 8.79 -33.94 -49.90
C GLY A 132 9.91 -34.97 -50.09
N PHE A 133 10.70 -35.24 -49.05
CA PHE A 133 11.77 -36.24 -49.11
C PHE A 133 11.23 -37.66 -49.31
N VAL A 134 10.15 -38.02 -48.61
CA VAL A 134 9.51 -39.35 -48.74
C VAL A 134 8.94 -39.55 -50.13
N LEU A 135 8.28 -38.52 -50.69
CA LEU A 135 7.69 -38.60 -52.03
C LEU A 135 8.74 -38.61 -53.14
N GLY A 136 9.87 -37.92 -52.96
CA GLY A 136 10.93 -37.82 -53.97
C GLY A 136 11.93 -38.98 -53.97
N SER A 137 12.23 -39.56 -52.80
CA SER A 137 13.26 -40.61 -52.68
C SER A 137 12.70 -42.03 -52.56
N GLY A 138 11.40 -42.18 -52.27
CA GLY A 138 10.76 -43.49 -52.06
C GLY A 138 11.30 -44.28 -50.85
N ASN A 139 12.20 -43.68 -50.06
CA ASN A 139 12.84 -44.30 -48.92
C ASN A 139 12.68 -43.40 -47.68
N MET A 140 12.56 -44.00 -46.49
CA MET A 140 12.44 -43.22 -45.26
C MET A 140 13.78 -42.52 -44.95
N PRO A 141 13.79 -41.23 -44.56
CA PRO A 141 15.03 -40.53 -44.25
C PRO A 141 15.77 -41.17 -43.07
N PHE A 142 17.09 -41.08 -43.03
CA PHE A 142 17.94 -41.75 -42.03
C PHE A 142 17.67 -41.32 -40.57
N TRP A 143 17.03 -40.16 -40.36
CA TRP A 143 16.57 -39.71 -39.04
C TRP A 143 15.20 -40.28 -38.63
N ALA A 144 14.46 -40.86 -39.58
CA ALA A 144 13.07 -41.35 -39.42
C ALA A 144 12.98 -42.85 -39.11
N LEU A 145 14.10 -43.52 -38.83
CA LEU A 145 14.10 -44.88 -38.31
C LEU A 145 13.54 -44.86 -36.88
N THR A 146 12.25 -45.21 -36.73
CA THR A 146 11.55 -45.28 -35.44
C THR A 146 11.20 -46.73 -35.07
N ASN A 147 11.09 -46.98 -33.77
CA ASN A 147 10.63 -48.25 -33.23
C ASN A 147 9.12 -48.39 -33.50
N ARG A 148 8.66 -49.59 -33.83
CA ARG A 148 7.30 -49.86 -34.33
C ARG A 148 6.23 -49.54 -33.27
N SER A 149 5.66 -48.33 -33.34
CA SER A 149 4.47 -47.92 -32.58
C SER A 149 3.18 -48.22 -33.36
N ASN A 150 2.10 -48.55 -32.65
CA ASN A 150 0.79 -48.89 -33.24
C ASN A 150 -0.03 -47.66 -33.68
N ASN A 151 0.41 -46.43 -33.37
CA ASN A 151 -0.36 -45.21 -33.67
C ASN A 151 0.31 -44.39 -34.80
N PRO A 152 -0.38 -44.13 -35.94
CA PRO A 152 0.22 -43.40 -37.07
C PRO A 152 0.60 -41.95 -36.71
N PHE A 153 -0.12 -41.32 -35.79
CA PHE A 153 0.21 -39.99 -35.28
C PHE A 153 1.51 -39.96 -34.46
N GLU A 154 1.79 -41.01 -33.67
CA GLU A 154 3.04 -41.09 -32.90
C GLU A 154 4.24 -41.32 -33.80
N ILE A 155 4.08 -42.06 -34.90
CA ILE A 155 5.13 -42.25 -35.90
C ILE A 155 5.50 -40.89 -36.52
N ILE A 156 4.52 -40.08 -36.93
CA ILE A 156 4.76 -38.74 -37.49
C ILE A 156 5.46 -37.83 -36.48
N VAL A 157 5.00 -37.82 -35.22
CA VAL A 157 5.60 -37.00 -34.15
C VAL A 157 7.03 -37.46 -33.85
N ALA A 158 7.31 -38.76 -33.78
CA ALA A 158 8.64 -39.29 -33.54
C ALA A 158 9.62 -39.01 -34.69
N ILE A 159 9.13 -39.04 -35.94
CA ILE A 159 9.90 -38.64 -37.13
C ILE A 159 10.26 -37.15 -37.06
N LEU A 160 9.30 -36.30 -36.65
CA LEU A 160 9.50 -34.86 -36.53
C LEU A 160 10.47 -34.50 -35.40
N MET A 161 10.47 -35.24 -34.29
CA MET A 161 11.32 -35.00 -33.12
C MET A 161 12.77 -35.48 -33.28
N LYS A 162 13.01 -36.54 -34.09
CA LYS A 162 14.37 -37.03 -34.41
C LYS A 162 15.03 -36.32 -35.60
N ALA A 163 14.29 -35.50 -36.34
CA ALA A 163 14.88 -34.63 -37.35
C ALA A 163 15.79 -33.57 -36.69
N PRO A 164 16.86 -33.11 -37.35
CA PRO A 164 17.73 -32.02 -36.87
C PRO A 164 16.96 -30.73 -36.54
N VAL A 165 15.86 -30.49 -37.25
CA VAL A 165 14.92 -29.37 -37.01
C VAL A 165 14.05 -29.59 -35.77
N GLY A 166 13.81 -30.85 -35.37
CA GLY A 166 13.03 -31.22 -34.18
C GLY A 166 13.66 -30.75 -32.87
N TRP A 167 14.98 -30.54 -32.83
CA TRP A 167 15.70 -29.94 -31.69
C TRP A 167 15.45 -28.44 -31.51
N LEU A 168 15.02 -27.73 -32.55
CA LEU A 168 14.74 -26.29 -32.46
C LEU A 168 13.40 -26.02 -31.76
N ILE A 169 12.43 -26.93 -31.87
CA ILE A 169 11.10 -26.80 -31.25
C ILE A 169 11.18 -26.74 -29.71
N PRO A 170 11.87 -27.63 -28.99
CA PRO A 170 12.01 -27.53 -27.55
C PRO A 170 12.87 -26.33 -27.12
N LEU A 171 13.89 -25.93 -27.91
CA LEU A 171 14.69 -24.74 -27.62
C LEU A 171 13.85 -23.47 -27.69
N ILE A 172 13.09 -23.28 -28.77
CA ILE A 172 12.25 -22.10 -28.96
C ILE A 172 11.07 -22.12 -27.97
N SER A 173 10.45 -23.28 -27.74
CA SER A 173 9.39 -23.41 -26.74
C SER A 173 9.91 -23.12 -25.33
N SER A 174 11.10 -23.59 -24.97
CA SER A 174 11.72 -23.28 -23.67
C SER A 174 12.05 -21.79 -23.55
N ALA A 175 12.54 -21.15 -24.63
CA ALA A 175 12.82 -19.72 -24.64
C ALA A 175 11.54 -18.89 -24.45
N VAL A 176 10.44 -19.27 -25.15
CA VAL A 176 9.13 -18.64 -24.97
C VAL A 176 8.63 -18.82 -23.53
N VAL A 177 8.74 -20.02 -22.96
CA VAL A 177 8.34 -20.29 -21.56
C VAL A 177 9.19 -19.50 -20.57
N ILE A 178 10.51 -19.42 -20.75
CA ILE A 178 11.40 -18.63 -19.88
C ILE A 178 11.04 -17.13 -19.94
N VAL A 179 10.77 -16.60 -21.13
CA VAL A 179 10.32 -15.21 -21.31
C VAL A 179 8.96 -14.97 -20.64
N THR A 180 8.02 -15.92 -20.76
CA THR A 180 6.72 -15.81 -20.07
C THR A 180 6.87 -15.81 -18.56
N LEU A 181 7.78 -16.63 -18.02
CA LEU A 181 7.98 -16.79 -16.58
C LEU A 181 8.76 -15.61 -15.98
N ALA A 182 9.73 -15.06 -16.72
CA ALA A 182 10.44 -13.85 -16.37
C ALA A 182 9.54 -12.61 -16.39
N SER A 183 8.63 -12.51 -17.37
CA SER A 183 7.64 -11.44 -17.43
C SER A 183 6.60 -11.55 -16.30
N ASN A 184 6.11 -12.76 -16.01
CA ASN A 184 5.16 -13.00 -14.92
C ASN A 184 5.77 -12.73 -13.53
N ARG A 185 7.10 -12.82 -13.38
CA ARG A 185 7.81 -12.46 -12.14
C ARG A 185 7.81 -10.96 -11.85
N GLN A 186 7.53 -10.12 -12.85
CA GLN A 186 7.47 -8.65 -12.72
C GLN A 186 6.09 -8.13 -12.28
N LEU A 187 5.05 -8.97 -12.29
CA LEU A 187 3.71 -8.61 -11.81
C LEU A 187 3.48 -9.22 -10.42
N PRO A 188 3.53 -8.43 -9.33
CA PRO A 188 3.28 -8.91 -7.97
C PRO A 188 1.78 -9.08 -7.69
N ILE A 189 0.99 -9.56 -8.66
CA ILE A 189 -0.45 -9.77 -8.50
C ILE A 189 -0.76 -11.26 -8.65
N LYS A 190 -0.93 -11.90 -7.49
CA LYS A 190 -1.56 -13.20 -7.21
C LYS A 190 -1.31 -14.34 -8.23
N ARG A 191 -0.37 -15.22 -7.87
CA ARG A 191 -0.04 -16.48 -8.56
C ARG A 191 -1.29 -17.31 -8.91
N PRO A 192 -1.54 -17.67 -10.18
CA PRO A 192 -2.33 -18.85 -10.50
C PRO A 192 -1.50 -20.12 -10.22
N SER A 193 -2.18 -21.13 -9.68
CA SER A 193 -1.64 -22.38 -9.16
C SER A 193 -0.59 -23.03 -10.08
N SER A 194 0.63 -23.17 -9.56
CA SER A 194 1.81 -23.80 -10.16
C SER A 194 1.67 -25.30 -10.50
N SER A 195 0.48 -25.89 -10.31
CA SER A 195 0.23 -27.32 -10.51
C SER A 195 -0.06 -27.71 -11.98
N ALA A 196 -0.40 -26.77 -12.86
CA ALA A 196 -0.74 -27.09 -14.25
C ALA A 196 0.47 -27.17 -15.20
N LEU A 197 1.46 -26.28 -15.04
CA LEU A 197 2.62 -26.17 -15.95
C LEU A 197 3.74 -27.17 -15.64
N LEU A 198 3.90 -27.55 -14.35
CA LEU A 198 4.81 -28.63 -13.97
C LEU A 198 4.35 -29.97 -14.53
N ARG A 199 3.04 -30.16 -14.70
CA ARG A 199 2.49 -31.38 -15.29
C ARG A 199 2.77 -31.51 -16.78
N SER A 200 2.78 -30.42 -17.57
CA SER A 200 3.08 -30.48 -19.00
C SER A 200 4.57 -30.67 -19.29
N GLY A 201 5.45 -29.96 -18.56
CA GLY A 201 6.91 -30.11 -18.70
C GLY A 201 7.41 -31.50 -18.24
N LEU A 202 6.87 -32.01 -17.13
CA LEU A 202 7.21 -33.35 -16.64
C LEU A 202 6.68 -34.44 -17.59
N PHE A 203 5.52 -34.25 -18.23
CA PHE A 203 5.02 -35.21 -19.24
C PHE A 203 5.93 -35.32 -20.46
N ILE A 204 6.44 -34.18 -20.95
CA ILE A 204 7.35 -34.14 -22.10
C ILE A 204 8.71 -34.75 -21.73
N TYR A 205 9.23 -34.48 -20.52
CA TYR A 205 10.49 -35.05 -20.04
C TYR A 205 10.39 -36.55 -19.72
N ILE A 206 9.26 -37.01 -19.17
CA ILE A 206 8.97 -38.44 -18.94
C ILE A 206 8.77 -39.16 -20.28
N ALA A 207 8.10 -38.55 -21.26
CA ALA A 207 8.00 -39.11 -22.61
C ALA A 207 9.38 -39.20 -23.29
N TYR A 208 10.24 -38.18 -23.11
CA TYR A 208 11.61 -38.15 -23.62
C TYR A 208 12.49 -39.25 -23.02
N THR A 209 12.41 -39.49 -21.70
CA THR A 209 13.20 -40.52 -21.02
C THR A 209 12.68 -41.94 -21.26
N ARG A 210 11.38 -42.12 -21.52
CA ARG A 210 10.77 -43.44 -21.80
C ARG A 210 11.03 -43.93 -23.23
N LEU A 211 11.30 -43.03 -24.18
CA LEU A 211 11.58 -43.36 -25.59
C LEU A 211 13.08 -43.60 -25.88
N TYR A 212 13.98 -43.27 -24.93
CA TYR A 212 15.44 -43.38 -25.10
C TYR A 212 16.08 -44.49 -24.26
N ARG A 213 15.28 -45.29 -23.55
CA ARG A 213 15.79 -46.48 -22.85
C ARG A 213 15.84 -47.63 -23.86
N PRO A 214 17.00 -48.28 -24.06
CA PRO A 214 17.15 -49.38 -25.02
C PRO A 214 16.25 -50.57 -24.67
#